data_AF-A0A5C6TP55-F1
#
_entry.id   AF-A0A5C6TP55-F1
#
_cell.length_a   1.000
_cell.length_b   1.000
_cell.length_c   1.000
_cell.angle_alpha   90.00
_cell.angle_beta   90.00
_cell.angle_gamma   90.00
#
_symmetry.space_group_name_H-M   'P 1'
#
loop_
_entity.id
_entity.type
_entity.pdbx_description
1 polymer ?
#
loop_
_entity_poly.entity_id
_entity_poly.type
_entity_poly.pdbx_seq_one_letter_code
_entity_poly.pdbx_strand_id
1 'polypeptide(L)'
;MASSSPISSTSAQLTAIERLGWDFHSFFRVEYPEKNKTQIGRVRKSYGRREYVCLHCSTRWSNGYTSNAITHAQNRHRQLIQAKWIDFNPKKRRIRCIGHIINLSLQSFLLARSKEALTAALNATISDESVDMVDHFAATLAETISQQEEPVLQGKRPKSTAKASQKTGIDEDYTGWQGIPALQKLHNLAVWLRSSSLHSDSWRDAVGLSLGIDNATRWSSWYKVIDNAIRKKVQINQFLLEHDRELEDTVLSGSDWDLLAKTHAFLEPFASATLYAEGKCSSVSQSLFLMDALLFHYESAKVQHSQPGSMDTRMLHAIEMGWFVLDKYYTMTEDVPVYAAALLLDPSKRLAYIQQNWPRDWHEAAIAGARDIWMTEYQGLAISKEPERRPAPLPSKKDGQLSFLFRSIEVKQKAISTDSDNLDSFINALPLEIDCTPLEWWSRLEQRAQYPRLSRMAIDILSIPSESAEPERAFSGARRTASWDRLRITCKNLEKVECIGNWLREGLIVPSGEGGLGLVCNPLTGDDGAPMDVGLQDD
;
A
#
# COMPACT_ATOMS: atom_id res chain seq x y z
N MET A 1 7.00 -36.23 -37.31
CA MET A 1 7.92 -35.09 -37.15
C MET A 1 7.12 -33.91 -36.64
N ALA A 2 7.03 -33.79 -35.31
CA ALA A 2 6.28 -32.74 -34.65
C ALA A 2 7.24 -31.57 -34.36
N SER A 3 7.00 -30.43 -34.99
CA SER A 3 7.65 -29.17 -34.66
C SER A 3 6.91 -28.55 -33.48
N SER A 4 7.53 -28.58 -32.30
CA SER A 4 7.07 -27.85 -31.11
C SER A 4 7.36 -26.36 -31.28
N SER A 5 6.31 -25.55 -31.23
CA SER A 5 6.39 -24.09 -31.11
C SER A 5 6.94 -23.68 -29.72
N PRO A 6 7.70 -22.59 -29.61
CA PRO A 6 8.31 -22.16 -28.35
C PRO A 6 7.26 -21.54 -27.43
N ILE A 7 7.14 -22.12 -26.24
CA ILE A 7 6.39 -21.56 -25.11
C ILE A 7 7.04 -20.24 -24.70
N SER A 8 6.22 -19.20 -24.51
CA SER A 8 6.55 -17.87 -24.01
C SER A 8 7.62 -17.90 -22.89
N SER A 9 8.79 -17.33 -23.18
CA SER A 9 10.02 -17.46 -22.38
C SER A 9 10.07 -16.63 -21.10
N THR A 10 9.10 -15.76 -20.85
CA THR A 10 9.15 -14.80 -19.72
C THR A 10 8.69 -15.46 -18.42
N SER A 11 7.58 -16.19 -18.43
CA SER A 11 7.00 -16.86 -17.25
C SER A 11 7.98 -17.85 -16.58
N ALA A 12 8.72 -18.63 -17.38
CA ALA A 12 9.71 -19.60 -16.90
C ALA A 12 10.97 -18.96 -16.26
N GLN A 13 11.29 -17.70 -16.61
CA GLN A 13 12.49 -17.02 -16.09
C GLN A 13 12.29 -16.42 -14.70
N LEU A 14 11.05 -16.10 -14.32
CA LEU A 14 10.72 -15.50 -13.02
C LEU A 14 10.48 -16.54 -11.94
N THR A 15 9.92 -17.69 -12.31
CA THR A 15 9.91 -18.88 -11.45
C THR A 15 11.31 -19.29 -11.02
N ALA A 16 12.35 -18.93 -11.80
CA ALA A 16 13.74 -19.20 -11.45
C ALA A 16 14.30 -18.23 -10.39
N ILE A 17 13.85 -16.97 -10.34
CA ILE A 17 14.25 -16.00 -9.30
C ILE A 17 13.59 -16.38 -7.97
N GLU A 18 12.29 -16.71 -7.99
CA GLU A 18 11.53 -17.06 -6.78
C GLU A 18 12.03 -18.33 -6.08
N ARG A 19 12.81 -19.16 -6.78
CA ARG A 19 13.43 -20.39 -6.25
C ARG A 19 14.83 -20.17 -5.68
N LEU A 20 15.38 -18.95 -5.77
CA LEU A 20 16.71 -18.65 -5.23
C LEU A 20 16.61 -18.51 -3.71
N GLY A 21 17.55 -19.13 -3.00
CA GLY A 21 17.72 -18.95 -1.54
C GLY A 21 18.48 -17.67 -1.18
N TRP A 22 18.52 -16.67 -2.07
CA TRP A 22 19.22 -15.40 -1.88
C TRP A 22 18.54 -14.30 -2.71
N ASP A 23 18.61 -13.06 -2.25
CA ASP A 23 17.95 -11.92 -2.90
C ASP A 23 18.66 -11.54 -4.21
N PHE A 24 18.01 -11.84 -5.33
CA PHE A 24 18.51 -11.49 -6.67
C PHE A 24 18.70 -9.98 -6.86
N HIS A 25 17.83 -9.15 -6.29
CA HIS A 25 17.83 -7.70 -6.50
C HIS A 25 18.92 -6.98 -5.70
N SER A 26 19.43 -7.58 -4.62
CA SER A 26 20.65 -7.10 -3.95
C SER A 26 21.92 -7.21 -4.81
N PHE A 27 21.91 -8.07 -5.85
CA PHE A 27 23.05 -8.27 -6.75
C PHE A 27 22.91 -7.55 -8.09
N PHE A 28 21.68 -7.31 -8.55
CA PHE A 28 21.42 -6.79 -9.88
C PHE A 28 20.41 -5.66 -9.88
N ARG A 29 20.81 -4.54 -10.51
CA ARG A 29 19.88 -3.48 -10.90
C ARG A 29 19.38 -3.72 -12.32
N VAL A 30 18.09 -3.47 -12.56
CA VAL A 30 17.51 -3.54 -13.90
C VAL A 30 17.70 -2.20 -14.62
N GLU A 31 18.28 -2.24 -15.81
CA GLU A 31 18.43 -1.09 -16.70
C GLU A 31 17.71 -1.35 -18.03
N TYR A 32 17.27 -0.27 -18.66
CA TYR A 32 16.64 -0.29 -19.98
C TYR A 32 17.45 0.62 -20.91
N PRO A 33 18.54 0.12 -21.54
CA PRO A 33 19.50 0.94 -22.29
C PRO A 33 18.89 1.66 -23.50
N GLU A 34 17.75 1.18 -23.97
CA GLU A 34 17.00 1.73 -25.11
C GLU A 34 15.76 2.53 -24.69
N LYS A 35 15.54 2.73 -23.39
CA LYS A 35 14.43 3.54 -22.88
C LYS A 35 14.53 4.95 -23.48
N ASN A 36 13.47 5.38 -24.15
CA ASN A 36 13.33 6.66 -24.86
C ASN A 36 14.06 6.79 -26.22
N LYS A 37 14.58 5.71 -26.83
CA LYS A 37 15.03 5.76 -28.23
C LYS A 37 13.86 5.59 -29.18
N THR A 38 13.59 6.58 -30.03
CA THR A 38 12.62 6.47 -31.13
C THR A 38 13.19 5.53 -32.19
N GLN A 39 12.58 4.36 -32.38
CA GLN A 39 12.89 3.53 -33.55
C GLN A 39 12.33 4.21 -34.80
N ILE A 40 13.16 4.35 -35.84
CA ILE A 40 12.77 4.96 -37.11
C ILE A 40 11.57 4.18 -37.67
N GLY A 41 10.40 4.83 -37.72
CA GLY A 41 9.17 4.28 -38.28
C GLY A 41 8.09 3.79 -37.30
N ARG A 42 8.27 3.90 -35.97
CA ARG A 42 7.21 3.60 -34.97
C ARG A 42 7.06 4.74 -33.96
N VAL A 43 5.80 5.13 -33.67
CA VAL A 43 5.46 6.28 -32.78
C VAL A 43 5.35 5.88 -31.29
N ARG A 44 5.31 4.58 -30.95
CA ARG A 44 5.34 4.15 -29.54
C ARG A 44 6.77 4.04 -29.00
N LYS A 45 7.03 4.67 -27.85
CA LYS A 45 8.25 4.47 -27.04
C LYS A 45 8.26 3.03 -26.54
N SER A 46 9.11 2.17 -27.08
CA SER A 46 9.35 0.86 -26.48
C SER A 46 10.29 1.01 -25.28
N TYR A 47 9.94 0.39 -24.15
CA TYR A 47 10.96 -0.01 -23.19
C TYR A 47 11.75 -1.11 -23.89
N GLY A 48 12.87 -0.77 -24.53
CA GLY A 48 13.67 -1.76 -25.25
C GLY A 48 14.22 -2.85 -24.34
N ARG A 49 15.15 -3.66 -24.84
CA ARG A 49 15.58 -4.88 -24.15
C ARG A 49 16.06 -4.59 -22.71
N ARG A 50 15.47 -5.28 -21.72
CA ARG A 50 15.90 -5.19 -20.31
C ARG A 50 17.29 -5.78 -20.13
N GLU A 51 18.11 -5.18 -19.29
CA GLU A 51 19.42 -5.68 -18.89
C GLU A 51 19.59 -5.71 -17.38
N TYR A 52 20.07 -6.82 -16.84
CA TYR A 52 20.47 -6.97 -15.45
C TYR A 52 21.93 -6.58 -15.29
N VAL A 53 22.20 -5.50 -14.57
CA VAL A 53 23.54 -4.97 -14.34
C VAL A 53 24.01 -5.38 -12.96
N CYS A 54 25.16 -6.06 -12.88
CA CYS A 54 25.71 -6.50 -11.61
C CYS A 54 26.26 -5.32 -10.80
N LEU A 55 25.87 -5.22 -9.53
CA LEU A 55 26.30 -4.17 -8.61
C LEU A 55 27.67 -4.44 -7.95
N HIS A 56 28.17 -5.68 -8.04
CA HIS A 56 29.33 -6.14 -7.28
C HIS A 56 30.57 -6.42 -8.14
N CYS A 57 30.48 -6.22 -9.45
CA CYS A 57 31.62 -6.36 -10.36
C CYS A 57 32.38 -5.05 -10.51
N SER A 58 33.72 -5.09 -10.40
CA SER A 58 34.59 -3.92 -10.61
C SER A 58 34.53 -3.39 -12.05
N THR A 59 34.23 -4.27 -13.01
CA THR A 59 33.96 -3.93 -14.41
C THR A 59 32.49 -4.16 -14.71
N ARG A 60 31.81 -3.20 -15.36
CA ARG A 60 30.38 -3.30 -15.66
C ARG A 60 30.07 -4.62 -16.39
N TRP A 61 29.24 -5.44 -15.76
CA TRP A 61 28.68 -6.64 -16.36
C TRP A 61 27.17 -6.47 -16.50
N SER A 62 26.62 -6.75 -17.68
CA SER A 62 25.19 -6.76 -17.92
C SER A 62 24.74 -7.92 -18.81
N ASN A 63 23.51 -8.38 -18.63
CA ASN A 63 22.90 -9.36 -19.54
C ASN A 63 21.37 -9.25 -19.57
N GLY A 64 20.77 -9.52 -20.73
CA GLY A 64 19.32 -9.45 -20.89
C GLY A 64 18.54 -10.67 -20.40
N TYR A 65 19.22 -11.77 -20.03
CA TYR A 65 18.58 -13.00 -19.55
C TYR A 65 18.82 -13.22 -18.06
N THR A 66 17.73 -13.49 -17.34
CA THR A 66 17.74 -13.77 -15.91
C THR A 66 18.60 -14.99 -15.55
N SER A 67 18.53 -16.06 -16.34
CA SER A 67 19.35 -17.27 -16.14
C SER A 67 20.85 -16.99 -16.19
N ASN A 68 21.28 -16.09 -17.07
CA ASN A 68 22.67 -15.69 -17.19
C ASN A 68 23.10 -14.81 -16.01
N ALA A 69 22.21 -13.93 -15.51
CA ALA A 69 22.47 -13.14 -14.32
C ALA A 69 22.60 -14.03 -13.07
N ILE A 70 21.70 -15.00 -12.89
CA ILE A 70 21.78 -16.00 -11.82
C ILE A 70 23.11 -16.76 -11.89
N THR A 71 23.45 -17.28 -13.07
CA THR A 71 24.70 -18.01 -13.30
C THR A 71 25.93 -17.14 -13.03
N HIS A 72 25.87 -15.86 -13.42
CA HIS A 72 26.93 -14.90 -13.15
C HIS A 72 27.13 -14.70 -11.64
N ALA A 73 26.07 -14.42 -10.88
CA ALA A 73 26.16 -14.26 -9.42
C ALA A 73 26.67 -15.53 -8.73
N GLN A 74 26.15 -16.71 -9.11
CA GLN A 74 26.57 -18.00 -8.56
C GLN A 74 28.03 -18.36 -8.82
N ASN A 75 28.62 -17.80 -9.89
CA ASN A 75 30.01 -18.06 -10.27
C ASN A 75 30.99 -16.99 -9.81
N ARG A 76 30.62 -15.71 -9.92
CA ARG A 76 31.50 -14.56 -9.61
C ARG A 76 31.32 -14.01 -8.21
N HIS A 77 30.13 -14.17 -7.64
CA HIS A 77 29.78 -13.64 -6.33
C HIS A 77 29.34 -14.74 -5.36
N ARG A 78 29.78 -15.99 -5.61
CA ARG A 78 29.48 -17.15 -4.77
C ARG A 78 29.80 -16.90 -3.31
N GLN A 79 30.92 -16.24 -3.03
CA GLN A 79 31.33 -15.92 -1.66
C GLN A 79 30.39 -14.91 -1.01
N LEU A 80 29.84 -13.94 -1.74
CA LEU A 80 28.85 -13.00 -1.19
C LEU A 80 27.49 -13.68 -0.94
N ILE A 81 27.10 -14.62 -1.82
CA ILE A 81 25.92 -15.47 -1.62
C ILE A 81 26.11 -16.38 -0.39
N GLN A 82 27.30 -16.93 -0.20
CA GLN A 82 27.63 -17.88 0.89
C GLN A 82 27.96 -17.19 2.22
N ALA A 83 28.54 -15.99 2.20
CA ALA A 83 28.97 -15.26 3.40
C ALA A 83 27.80 -14.76 4.26
N LYS A 84 26.56 -14.83 3.76
CA LYS A 84 25.28 -14.43 4.37
C LYS A 84 25.22 -12.95 4.77
N TRP A 85 24.08 -12.32 4.55
CA TRP A 85 23.52 -11.43 5.57
C TRP A 85 21.99 -11.49 5.70
N ILE A 86 21.28 -12.17 4.79
CA ILE A 86 19.83 -12.36 4.97
C ILE A 86 19.48 -13.78 4.52
N ASP A 87 19.15 -14.66 5.48
CA ASP A 87 18.32 -15.84 5.21
C ASP A 87 16.91 -15.34 4.87
N PHE A 88 16.79 -14.77 3.67
CA PHE A 88 15.57 -14.14 3.21
C PHE A 88 14.73 -15.21 2.54
N ASN A 89 13.76 -15.75 3.27
CA ASN A 89 12.69 -16.51 2.65
C ASN A 89 11.64 -15.51 2.11
N PRO A 90 11.61 -15.23 0.79
CA PRO A 90 10.69 -14.24 0.23
C PRO A 90 9.23 -14.62 0.45
N LYS A 91 8.90 -15.93 0.54
CA LYS A 91 7.53 -16.35 0.83
C LYS A 91 7.11 -15.99 2.25
N LYS A 92 8.00 -16.21 3.24
CA LYS A 92 7.72 -15.97 4.66
C LYS A 92 7.92 -14.53 5.13
N ARG A 93 8.71 -13.73 4.40
CA ARG A 93 9.12 -12.38 4.81
C ARG A 93 8.56 -11.26 3.93
N ARG A 94 7.87 -11.57 2.82
CA ARG A 94 7.29 -10.55 1.93
C ARG A 94 5.93 -10.08 2.46
N ILE A 95 5.94 -8.90 3.05
CA ILE A 95 4.75 -8.16 3.47
C ILE A 95 4.25 -7.36 2.27
N ARG A 96 2.92 -7.26 2.12
CA ARG A 96 2.26 -6.61 0.99
C ARG A 96 1.46 -5.43 1.51
N CYS A 97 1.50 -4.33 0.77
CA CYS A 97 0.76 -3.11 1.09
C CYS A 97 -0.75 -3.39 0.98
N ILE A 98 -1.50 -3.15 2.07
CA ILE A 98 -2.96 -3.35 2.09
C ILE A 98 -3.67 -2.39 1.12
N GLY A 99 -3.23 -1.13 1.03
CA GLY A 99 -3.77 -0.16 0.08
C GLY A 99 -3.62 -0.61 -1.38
N HIS A 100 -2.49 -1.26 -1.71
CA HIS A 100 -2.29 -1.85 -3.03
C HIS A 100 -3.23 -3.03 -3.30
N ILE A 101 -3.43 -3.92 -2.32
CA ILE A 101 -4.34 -5.06 -2.43
C ILE A 101 -5.79 -4.58 -2.63
N ILE A 102 -6.24 -3.62 -1.81
CA ILE A 102 -7.56 -2.98 -1.94
C ILE A 102 -7.72 -2.40 -3.35
N ASN A 103 -6.72 -1.67 -3.84
CA ASN A 103 -6.78 -1.08 -5.17
C ASN A 103 -6.87 -2.13 -6.29
N LEU A 104 -6.11 -3.22 -6.23
CA LEU A 104 -6.22 -4.30 -7.21
C LEU A 104 -7.59 -4.99 -7.16
N SER A 105 -8.12 -5.23 -5.96
CA SER A 105 -9.45 -5.81 -5.76
C SER A 105 -10.54 -4.92 -6.35
N LEU A 106 -10.47 -3.60 -6.10
CA LEU A 106 -11.49 -2.67 -6.59
C LEU A 106 -11.34 -2.32 -8.07
N GLN A 107 -10.14 -2.35 -8.63
CA GLN A 107 -9.99 -2.34 -10.09
C GLN A 107 -10.62 -3.56 -10.73
N SER A 108 -10.50 -4.73 -10.10
CA SER A 108 -11.13 -5.95 -10.59
C SER A 108 -12.65 -5.86 -10.49
N PHE A 109 -13.16 -5.31 -9.40
CA PHE A 109 -14.58 -5.01 -9.25
C PHE A 109 -15.10 -4.02 -10.33
N LEU A 110 -14.36 -2.94 -10.59
CA LEU A 110 -14.81 -1.89 -11.52
C LEU A 110 -14.62 -2.26 -13.00
N LEU A 111 -13.56 -3.01 -13.33
CA LEU A 111 -13.03 -3.08 -14.71
C LEU A 111 -12.89 -4.49 -15.27
N ALA A 112 -12.89 -5.55 -14.44
CA ALA A 112 -12.68 -6.91 -14.94
C ALA A 112 -13.96 -7.50 -15.58
N ARG A 113 -13.77 -8.26 -16.67
CA ARG A 113 -14.85 -8.91 -17.43
C ARG A 113 -14.87 -10.44 -17.29
N SER A 114 -13.77 -11.05 -16.84
CA SER A 114 -13.67 -12.51 -16.67
C SER A 114 -12.55 -12.89 -15.70
N LYS A 115 -12.67 -14.07 -15.07
CA LYS A 115 -11.66 -14.61 -14.14
C LYS A 115 -10.39 -15.01 -14.87
N GLU A 116 -10.49 -15.41 -16.14
CA GLU A 116 -9.36 -15.81 -16.98
C GLU A 116 -8.49 -14.59 -17.32
N ALA A 117 -9.12 -13.48 -17.74
CA ALA A 117 -8.40 -12.23 -18.00
C ALA A 117 -7.73 -11.68 -16.73
N LEU A 118 -8.44 -11.80 -15.61
CA LEU A 118 -7.94 -11.39 -14.31
C LEU A 118 -6.74 -12.23 -13.85
N THR A 119 -6.80 -13.55 -14.04
CA THR A 119 -5.71 -14.47 -13.69
C THR A 119 -4.48 -14.22 -14.58
N ALA A 120 -4.69 -13.95 -15.87
CA ALA A 120 -3.61 -13.57 -16.79
C ALA A 120 -2.93 -12.26 -16.36
N ALA A 121 -3.71 -11.22 -16.02
CA ALA A 121 -3.19 -9.95 -15.53
C ALA A 121 -2.43 -10.10 -14.21
N LEU A 122 -2.98 -10.85 -13.26
CA LEU A 122 -2.31 -11.15 -12.00
C LEU A 122 -0.99 -11.91 -12.21
N ASN A 123 -0.96 -12.90 -13.08
CA ASN A 123 0.27 -13.64 -13.38
C ASN A 123 1.33 -12.79 -14.09
N ALA A 124 0.91 -11.83 -14.92
CA ALA A 124 1.81 -10.87 -15.55
C ALA A 124 2.43 -9.91 -14.51
N THR A 125 1.69 -9.52 -13.47
CA THR A 125 2.22 -8.62 -12.42
C THR A 125 3.21 -9.27 -11.47
N ILE A 126 3.09 -10.57 -11.21
CA ILE A 126 4.10 -11.35 -10.46
C ILE A 126 5.44 -11.39 -11.24
N SER A 127 5.38 -11.12 -12.55
CA SER A 127 6.48 -11.27 -13.49
C SER A 127 7.41 -10.03 -13.60
N ASP A 128 7.03 -8.88 -13.04
CA ASP A 128 7.77 -7.62 -13.24
C ASP A 128 7.87 -6.81 -11.93
N GLU A 129 8.84 -7.14 -11.09
CA GLU A 129 9.07 -6.50 -9.77
C GLU A 129 9.69 -5.09 -9.84
N SER A 130 9.78 -4.49 -11.03
CA SER A 130 10.47 -3.21 -11.26
C SER A 130 9.61 -2.07 -11.83
N VAL A 131 8.32 -2.32 -12.06
CA VAL A 131 7.36 -1.37 -12.64
C VAL A 131 6.21 -1.14 -11.66
N ASP A 132 5.55 0.01 -11.78
CA ASP A 132 4.30 0.35 -11.07
C ASP A 132 3.26 -0.77 -11.29
N MET A 133 3.21 -1.74 -10.37
CA MET A 133 2.44 -3.00 -10.52
C MET A 133 0.97 -2.73 -10.80
N VAL A 134 0.47 -1.60 -10.32
CA VAL A 134 -0.89 -1.14 -10.53
C VAL A 134 -1.15 -0.78 -12.00
N ASP A 135 -0.25 0.00 -12.59
CA ASP A 135 -0.37 0.40 -14.00
C ASP A 135 -0.19 -0.80 -14.92
N HIS A 136 0.72 -1.72 -14.58
CA HIS A 136 0.92 -2.96 -15.34
C HIS A 136 -0.31 -3.87 -15.26
N PHE A 137 -0.88 -4.05 -14.06
CA PHE A 137 -2.11 -4.82 -13.87
C PHE A 137 -3.26 -4.25 -14.70
N ALA A 138 -3.50 -2.94 -14.61
CA ALA A 138 -4.56 -2.27 -15.35
C ALA A 138 -4.33 -2.37 -16.86
N ALA A 139 -3.09 -2.21 -17.33
CA ALA A 139 -2.74 -2.33 -18.75
C ALA A 139 -2.93 -3.76 -19.27
N THR A 140 -2.49 -4.78 -18.54
CA THR A 140 -2.68 -6.19 -18.93
C THR A 140 -4.14 -6.58 -18.88
N LEU A 141 -4.90 -6.10 -17.88
CA LEU A 141 -6.33 -6.30 -17.82
C LEU A 141 -7.00 -5.70 -19.08
N ALA A 142 -6.65 -4.47 -19.46
CA ALA A 142 -7.14 -3.84 -20.68
C ALA A 142 -6.74 -4.58 -21.97
N GLU A 143 -5.49 -5.05 -22.08
CA GLU A 143 -5.00 -5.80 -23.24
C GLU A 143 -5.71 -7.15 -23.40
N THR A 144 -5.90 -7.87 -22.29
CA THR A 144 -6.56 -9.19 -22.30
C THR A 144 -8.04 -9.07 -22.65
N ILE A 145 -8.67 -7.94 -22.31
CA ILE A 145 -10.05 -7.62 -22.70
C ILE A 145 -10.16 -7.53 -24.23
N SER A 146 -9.26 -6.81 -24.91
CA SER A 146 -9.37 -6.61 -26.36
C SER A 146 -9.00 -7.83 -27.20
N GLN A 147 -8.19 -8.75 -26.67
CA GLN A 147 -7.89 -10.01 -27.37
C GLN A 147 -9.07 -11.00 -27.38
N GLN A 148 -10.06 -10.84 -26.50
CA GLN A 148 -11.26 -11.68 -26.45
C GLN A 148 -12.38 -11.21 -27.41
N GLU A 149 -12.23 -10.06 -28.08
CA GLU A 149 -13.26 -9.46 -28.95
C GLU A 149 -13.01 -9.61 -30.46
N GLU A 150 -11.91 -10.21 -30.91
CA GLU A 150 -11.68 -10.46 -32.35
C GLU A 150 -12.55 -11.65 -32.85
N PRO A 151 -13.52 -11.44 -33.77
CA PRO A 151 -14.26 -12.54 -34.37
C PRO A 151 -13.35 -13.29 -35.35
N VAL A 152 -13.34 -14.62 -35.22
CA VAL A 152 -12.70 -15.54 -36.17
C VAL A 152 -13.36 -15.39 -37.54
N LEU A 153 -12.80 -14.55 -38.42
CA LEU A 153 -13.11 -14.54 -39.84
C LEU A 153 -11.87 -14.93 -40.64
N GLN A 154 -11.83 -16.20 -41.02
CA GLN A 154 -10.98 -16.71 -42.10
C GLN A 154 -11.46 -16.11 -43.44
N GLY A 155 -10.58 -15.43 -44.18
CA GLY A 155 -10.79 -15.23 -45.62
C GLY A 155 -10.23 -13.96 -46.25
N LYS A 156 -9.06 -14.10 -46.89
CA LYS A 156 -8.55 -13.44 -48.11
C LYS A 156 -9.09 -12.03 -48.50
N ARG A 157 -8.17 -11.05 -48.46
CA ARG A 157 -8.14 -9.81 -49.28
C ARG A 157 -8.11 -10.13 -50.79
N PRO A 158 -8.55 -9.23 -51.73
CA PRO A 158 -7.97 -7.87 -51.85
C PRO A 158 -8.79 -6.69 -52.43
N LYS A 159 -8.32 -5.48 -52.03
CA LYS A 159 -8.16 -4.18 -52.73
C LYS A 159 -9.32 -3.56 -53.53
N SER A 160 -9.78 -2.38 -53.09
CA SER A 160 -9.86 -1.17 -53.94
C SER A 160 -9.88 0.12 -53.09
N THR A 161 -9.49 1.21 -53.76
CA THR A 161 -9.10 2.55 -53.28
C THR A 161 -10.25 3.55 -53.19
N ALA A 162 -10.33 4.36 -52.13
CA ALA A 162 -10.78 5.76 -52.19
C ALA A 162 -10.47 6.52 -50.88
N LYS A 163 -10.18 7.81 -51.03
CA LYS A 163 -9.65 8.78 -50.06
C LYS A 163 -10.64 9.14 -48.93
N ALA A 164 -10.14 9.32 -47.70
CA ALA A 164 -10.75 10.22 -46.71
C ALA A 164 -9.72 10.69 -45.65
N SER A 165 -9.71 12.02 -45.49
CA SER A 165 -9.25 12.88 -44.39
C SER A 165 -8.34 12.32 -43.27
N GLN A 166 -7.18 12.97 -43.11
CA GLN A 166 -6.27 12.80 -41.98
C GLN A 166 -6.92 13.30 -40.68
N LYS A 167 -7.41 12.36 -39.85
CA LYS A 167 -7.49 12.54 -38.39
C LYS A 167 -6.19 12.00 -37.79
N THR A 168 -5.49 12.84 -37.03
CA THR A 168 -4.34 12.46 -36.22
C THR A 168 -4.79 11.46 -35.15
N GLY A 169 -4.50 10.19 -35.37
CA GLY A 169 -4.79 9.10 -34.44
C GLY A 169 -3.91 9.19 -33.20
N ILE A 170 -4.48 9.72 -32.12
CA ILE A 170 -4.19 9.24 -30.78
C ILE A 170 -5.36 8.31 -30.48
N ASP A 171 -5.05 7.01 -30.46
CA ASP A 171 -5.97 5.91 -30.22
C ASP A 171 -6.27 5.87 -28.71
N GLU A 172 -7.42 6.43 -28.31
CA GLU A 172 -7.93 6.55 -26.93
C GLU A 172 -8.88 5.39 -26.53
N ASP A 173 -8.82 4.27 -27.23
CA ASP A 173 -9.47 3.05 -26.75
C ASP A 173 -8.63 2.45 -25.61
N TYR A 174 -9.19 1.53 -24.82
CA TYR A 174 -8.55 0.72 -23.77
C TYR A 174 -8.72 1.16 -22.31
N THR A 175 -9.95 1.12 -21.80
CA THR A 175 -10.22 0.97 -20.34
C THR A 175 -11.56 0.25 -20.05
N GLY A 176 -11.55 -0.77 -19.19
CA GLY A 176 -12.69 -1.69 -18.93
C GLY A 176 -14.03 -1.06 -18.47
N TRP A 177 -14.03 0.17 -17.97
CA TRP A 177 -15.25 0.91 -17.59
C TRP A 177 -16.05 1.41 -18.79
N GLN A 178 -15.48 1.43 -19.99
CA GLN A 178 -16.19 1.81 -21.23
C GLN A 178 -17.36 0.86 -21.55
N GLY A 179 -17.36 -0.36 -20.96
CA GLY A 179 -18.50 -1.28 -21.03
C GLY A 179 -19.64 -0.97 -20.04
N ILE A 180 -19.47 0.05 -19.19
CA ILE A 180 -20.44 0.46 -18.16
C ILE A 180 -20.94 1.86 -18.52
N PRO A 181 -22.14 1.99 -19.13
CA PRO A 181 -22.63 3.27 -19.65
C PRO A 181 -22.61 4.40 -18.63
N ALA A 182 -23.01 4.14 -17.39
CA ALA A 182 -23.01 5.16 -16.34
C ALA A 182 -21.61 5.71 -16.00
N LEU A 183 -20.60 4.83 -15.93
CA LEU A 183 -19.21 5.25 -15.68
C LEU A 183 -18.61 5.94 -16.91
N GLN A 184 -18.94 5.46 -18.12
CA GLN A 184 -18.51 6.08 -19.36
C GLN A 184 -19.04 7.50 -19.51
N LYS A 185 -20.33 7.70 -19.27
CA LYS A 185 -20.94 9.04 -19.26
C LYS A 185 -20.28 9.95 -18.22
N LEU A 186 -20.05 9.43 -17.01
CA LEU A 186 -19.41 10.21 -15.96
C LEU A 186 -17.96 10.61 -16.31
N HIS A 187 -17.22 9.71 -16.95
CA HIS A 187 -15.88 9.98 -17.48
C HIS A 187 -15.92 11.03 -18.60
N ASN A 188 -16.82 10.87 -19.58
CA ASN A 188 -16.96 11.81 -20.69
C ASN A 188 -17.27 13.22 -20.19
N LEU A 189 -18.11 13.35 -19.16
CA LEU A 189 -18.36 14.62 -18.48
C LEU A 189 -17.06 15.19 -17.88
N ALA A 190 -16.30 14.38 -17.13
CA ALA A 190 -15.04 14.80 -16.53
C ALA A 190 -14.00 15.24 -17.57
N VAL A 191 -13.91 14.54 -18.71
CA VAL A 191 -13.03 14.89 -19.83
C VAL A 191 -13.47 16.20 -20.49
N TRP A 192 -14.77 16.35 -20.76
CA TRP A 192 -15.31 17.57 -21.34
C TRP A 192 -15.08 18.80 -20.45
N LEU A 193 -15.18 18.66 -19.13
CA LEU A 193 -14.87 19.72 -18.18
C LEU A 193 -13.39 20.13 -18.17
N ARG A 194 -12.48 19.22 -18.54
CA ARG A 194 -11.04 19.47 -18.59
C ARG A 194 -10.54 19.95 -19.94
N SER A 195 -11.32 19.74 -21.00
CA SER A 195 -10.94 20.13 -22.36
C SER A 195 -10.88 21.66 -22.53
N SER A 196 -11.61 22.42 -21.70
CA SER A 196 -11.67 23.88 -21.75
C SER A 196 -11.77 24.52 -20.37
N SER A 197 -11.00 25.59 -20.13
CA SER A 197 -11.15 26.41 -18.92
C SER A 197 -12.54 27.04 -18.82
N LEU A 198 -13.17 27.37 -19.96
CA LEU A 198 -14.53 27.91 -19.99
C LEU A 198 -15.55 26.89 -19.45
N HIS A 199 -15.41 25.61 -19.81
CA HIS A 199 -16.29 24.55 -19.29
C HIS A 199 -16.08 24.37 -17.79
N SER A 200 -14.82 24.37 -17.35
CA SER A 200 -14.46 24.22 -15.94
C SER A 200 -15.00 25.36 -15.08
N ASP A 201 -14.93 26.61 -15.57
CA ASP A 201 -15.43 27.78 -14.86
C ASP A 201 -16.96 27.83 -14.87
N SER A 202 -17.61 27.58 -16.02
CA SER A 202 -19.08 27.44 -16.11
C SER A 202 -19.62 26.38 -15.15
N TRP A 203 -18.97 25.22 -15.09
CA TRP A 203 -19.29 24.16 -14.13
C TRP A 203 -19.09 24.60 -12.68
N ARG A 204 -18.00 25.30 -12.37
CA ARG A 204 -17.74 25.78 -11.01
C ARG A 204 -18.83 26.74 -10.55
N ASP A 205 -19.29 27.61 -11.44
CA ASP A 205 -20.35 28.56 -11.16
C ASP A 205 -21.71 27.87 -10.96
N ALA A 206 -22.04 26.87 -11.78
CA ALA A 206 -23.31 26.15 -11.70
C ALA A 206 -23.38 25.10 -10.57
N VAL A 207 -22.31 24.30 -10.39
CA VAL A 207 -22.30 23.12 -9.50
C VAL A 207 -21.64 23.43 -8.16
N GLY A 208 -20.69 24.37 -8.12
CA GLY A 208 -19.99 24.79 -6.90
C GLY A 208 -19.05 23.72 -6.31
N LEU A 209 -18.68 22.69 -7.08
CA LEU A 209 -17.76 21.64 -6.66
C LEU A 209 -17.03 21.07 -7.87
N SER A 210 -15.71 20.90 -7.81
CA SER A 210 -14.97 20.23 -8.89
C SER A 210 -15.35 18.75 -8.96
N LEU A 211 -15.75 18.26 -10.13
CA LEU A 211 -16.06 16.84 -10.32
C LEU A 211 -14.83 15.95 -10.06
N GLY A 212 -13.65 16.39 -10.54
CA GLY A 212 -12.43 15.60 -10.56
C GLY A 212 -12.23 14.89 -11.90
N ILE A 213 -11.20 14.04 -11.99
CA ILE A 213 -11.03 13.08 -13.08
C ILE A 213 -10.76 11.72 -12.48
N ASP A 214 -11.38 10.69 -13.04
CA ASP A 214 -11.11 9.32 -12.68
C ASP A 214 -9.72 8.88 -13.20
N ASN A 215 -9.24 7.76 -12.68
CA ASN A 215 -8.02 7.14 -13.14
C ASN A 215 -8.25 5.64 -13.20
N ALA A 216 -8.03 5.03 -14.37
CA ALA A 216 -8.18 3.59 -14.57
C ALA A 216 -7.31 2.76 -13.63
N THR A 217 -6.19 3.32 -13.16
CA THR A 217 -5.23 2.67 -12.28
C THR A 217 -5.42 3.06 -10.81
N ARG A 218 -6.42 3.89 -10.46
CA ARG A 218 -6.72 4.25 -9.06
C ARG A 218 -8.21 4.28 -8.78
N TRP A 219 -8.69 3.27 -8.06
CA TRP A 219 -10.09 3.15 -7.68
C TRP A 219 -10.59 4.37 -6.87
N SER A 220 -9.72 4.98 -6.05
CA SER A 220 -10.09 6.10 -5.18
C SER A 220 -10.42 7.37 -5.97
N SER A 221 -9.84 7.54 -7.17
CA SER A 221 -10.24 8.61 -8.10
C SER A 221 -11.65 8.39 -8.61
N TRP A 222 -11.98 7.15 -9.01
CA TRP A 222 -13.35 6.78 -9.41
C TRP A 222 -14.34 7.03 -8.27
N TYR A 223 -14.04 6.57 -7.06
CA TYR A 223 -14.89 6.79 -5.90
C TYR A 223 -15.16 8.28 -5.65
N LYS A 224 -14.13 9.13 -5.69
CA LYS A 224 -14.27 10.59 -5.53
C LYS A 224 -15.14 11.23 -6.59
N VAL A 225 -14.98 10.84 -7.86
CA VAL A 225 -15.79 11.35 -8.97
C VAL A 225 -17.26 10.95 -8.79
N ILE A 226 -17.53 9.70 -8.43
CA ILE A 226 -18.90 9.21 -8.16
C ILE A 226 -19.50 9.91 -6.93
N ASP A 227 -18.73 10.05 -5.85
CA ASP A 227 -19.15 10.70 -4.61
C ASP A 227 -19.49 12.20 -4.83
N ASN A 228 -18.66 12.91 -5.60
CA ASN A 228 -18.96 14.28 -6.03
C ASN A 228 -20.23 14.34 -6.88
N ALA A 229 -20.40 13.40 -7.81
CA ALA A 229 -21.56 13.35 -8.68
C ALA A 229 -22.85 13.13 -7.89
N ILE A 230 -22.85 12.20 -6.92
CA ILE A 230 -24.00 11.93 -6.05
C ILE A 230 -24.35 13.14 -5.19
N ARG A 231 -23.35 13.79 -4.57
CA ARG A 231 -23.56 14.99 -3.73
C ARG A 231 -24.18 16.16 -4.48
N LYS A 232 -23.96 16.24 -5.79
CA LYS A 232 -24.41 17.33 -6.65
C LYS A 232 -25.39 16.90 -7.73
N LYS A 233 -26.07 15.76 -7.56
CA LYS A 233 -26.96 15.15 -8.56
C LYS A 233 -27.95 16.14 -9.20
N VAL A 234 -28.58 16.99 -8.38
CA VAL A 234 -29.56 17.98 -8.86
C VAL A 234 -28.90 19.02 -9.77
N GLN A 235 -27.80 19.63 -9.31
CA GLN A 235 -27.06 20.65 -10.06
C GLN A 235 -26.47 20.07 -11.34
N ILE A 236 -25.96 18.84 -11.29
CA ILE A 236 -25.40 18.16 -12.46
C ILE A 236 -26.48 17.89 -13.51
N ASN A 237 -27.65 17.40 -13.10
CA ASN A 237 -28.75 17.19 -14.05
C ASN A 237 -29.20 18.51 -14.69
N GLN A 238 -29.28 19.60 -13.93
CA GLN A 238 -29.59 20.92 -14.49
C GLN A 238 -28.52 21.35 -15.50
N PHE A 239 -27.24 21.24 -15.12
CA PHE A 239 -26.12 21.61 -16.00
C PHE A 239 -26.11 20.80 -17.30
N LEU A 240 -26.36 19.49 -17.23
CA LEU A 240 -26.42 18.61 -18.39
C LEU A 240 -27.57 18.99 -19.34
N LEU A 241 -28.73 19.40 -18.80
CA LEU A 241 -29.86 19.87 -19.62
C LEU A 241 -29.55 21.19 -20.33
N GLU A 242 -28.83 22.10 -19.68
CA GLU A 242 -28.43 23.40 -20.24
C GLU A 242 -27.39 23.25 -21.37
N HIS A 243 -26.57 22.18 -21.33
CA HIS A 243 -25.48 21.91 -22.27
C HIS A 243 -25.73 20.67 -23.15
N ASP A 244 -26.99 20.23 -23.30
CA ASP A 244 -27.38 18.99 -24.00
C ASP A 244 -26.81 18.90 -25.43
N ARG A 245 -26.76 20.02 -26.16
CA ARG A 245 -26.22 20.08 -27.54
C ARG A 245 -24.73 19.77 -27.65
N GLU A 246 -23.97 19.98 -26.57
CA GLU A 246 -22.51 19.78 -26.55
C GLU A 246 -22.13 18.46 -25.88
N LEU A 247 -23.03 17.91 -25.08
CA LEU A 247 -22.79 16.74 -24.23
C LEU A 247 -23.51 15.47 -24.73
N GLU A 248 -24.49 15.58 -25.63
CA GLU A 248 -25.22 14.49 -26.32
C GLU A 248 -25.32 13.18 -25.52
N ASP A 249 -24.42 12.22 -25.77
CA ASP A 249 -24.43 10.87 -25.18
C ASP A 249 -24.05 10.82 -23.68
N THR A 250 -23.71 11.96 -23.07
CA THR A 250 -23.21 12.09 -21.69
C THR A 250 -24.34 12.24 -20.67
N VAL A 251 -25.59 12.44 -21.12
CA VAL A 251 -26.73 12.63 -20.21
C VAL A 251 -27.00 11.38 -19.37
N LEU A 252 -26.94 11.54 -18.04
CA LEU A 252 -27.15 10.46 -17.08
C LEU A 252 -28.65 10.19 -16.87
N SER A 253 -29.09 8.98 -17.20
CA SER A 253 -30.46 8.52 -16.98
C SER A 253 -30.72 8.17 -15.50
N GLY A 254 -31.99 7.95 -15.13
CA GLY A 254 -32.35 7.46 -13.80
C GLY A 254 -31.63 6.16 -13.44
N SER A 255 -31.58 5.20 -14.37
CA SER A 255 -30.85 3.95 -14.21
C SER A 255 -29.33 4.13 -14.08
N ASP A 256 -28.75 5.14 -14.75
CA ASP A 256 -27.32 5.44 -14.59
C ASP A 256 -27.05 5.93 -13.16
N TRP A 257 -27.89 6.81 -12.64
CA TRP A 257 -27.79 7.29 -11.26
C TRP A 257 -27.98 6.18 -10.22
N ASP A 258 -28.90 5.25 -10.46
CA ASP A 258 -29.11 4.10 -9.57
C ASP A 258 -27.88 3.18 -9.55
N LEU A 259 -27.25 2.96 -10.71
CA LEU A 259 -26.01 2.20 -10.79
C LEU A 259 -24.86 2.92 -10.08
N LEU A 260 -24.71 4.23 -10.28
CA LEU A 260 -23.68 5.03 -9.59
C LEU A 260 -23.89 4.99 -8.07
N ALA A 261 -25.13 5.08 -7.59
CA ALA A 261 -25.46 5.02 -6.17
C ALA A 261 -25.14 3.64 -5.56
N LYS A 262 -25.51 2.55 -6.25
CA LYS A 262 -25.14 1.19 -5.82
C LYS A 262 -23.63 0.99 -5.76
N THR A 263 -22.91 1.43 -6.80
CA THR A 263 -21.45 1.36 -6.86
C THR A 263 -20.82 2.18 -5.74
N HIS A 264 -21.29 3.39 -5.49
CA HIS A 264 -20.81 4.23 -4.40
C HIS A 264 -21.02 3.58 -3.03
N ALA A 265 -22.23 3.09 -2.76
CA ALA A 265 -22.55 2.41 -1.51
C ALA A 265 -21.68 1.16 -1.30
N PHE A 266 -21.37 0.42 -2.37
CA PHE A 266 -20.47 -0.72 -2.29
C PHE A 266 -19.02 -0.32 -2.01
N LEU A 267 -18.53 0.77 -2.61
CA LEU A 267 -17.16 1.25 -2.48
C LEU A 267 -16.87 2.00 -1.16
N GLU A 268 -17.89 2.55 -0.50
CA GLU A 268 -17.73 3.38 0.71
C GLU A 268 -16.93 2.67 1.83
N PRO A 269 -17.21 1.40 2.20
CA PRO A 269 -16.46 0.73 3.26
C PRO A 269 -14.96 0.61 2.95
N PHE A 270 -14.60 0.51 1.66
CA PHE A 270 -13.20 0.48 1.25
C PHE A 270 -12.54 1.86 1.37
N ALA A 271 -13.29 2.94 1.17
CA ALA A 271 -12.76 4.30 1.34
C ALA A 271 -12.45 4.57 2.81
N SER A 272 -13.37 4.15 3.67
CA SER A 272 -13.19 4.17 5.12
C SER A 272 -12.02 3.27 5.57
N ALA A 273 -11.90 2.06 5.01
CA ALA A 273 -10.79 1.14 5.28
C ALA A 273 -9.42 1.68 4.85
N THR A 274 -9.32 2.28 3.65
CA THR A 274 -8.08 2.91 3.18
C THR A 274 -7.69 4.08 4.08
N LEU A 275 -8.63 4.96 4.44
CA LEU A 275 -8.33 6.07 5.35
C LEU A 275 -7.87 5.58 6.74
N TYR A 276 -8.45 4.48 7.23
CA TYR A 276 -8.04 3.84 8.48
C TYR A 276 -6.61 3.26 8.42
N ALA A 277 -6.19 2.74 7.26
CA ALA A 277 -4.86 2.19 7.03
C ALA A 277 -3.78 3.27 6.78
N GLU A 278 -4.15 4.42 6.22
CA GLU A 278 -3.25 5.53 5.85
C GLU A 278 -2.70 6.34 7.05
N GLY A 279 -3.21 6.07 8.27
CA GLY A 279 -2.91 6.85 9.47
C GLY A 279 -1.44 6.79 9.92
N LYS A 280 -1.00 7.82 10.68
CA LYS A 280 0.37 7.89 11.24
C LYS A 280 0.78 6.70 12.11
N CYS A 281 -0.20 5.96 12.64
CA CYS A 281 -0.01 4.76 13.47
C CYS A 281 -0.38 3.46 12.72
N SER A 282 -0.24 3.47 11.39
CA SER A 282 -0.46 2.30 10.53
C SER A 282 0.40 1.12 11.00
N SER A 283 -0.23 -0.03 11.15
CA SER A 283 0.41 -1.26 11.63
C SER A 283 -0.08 -2.46 10.84
N VAL A 284 0.81 -3.42 10.59
CA VAL A 284 0.49 -4.70 9.94
C VAL A 284 -0.64 -5.48 10.66
N SER A 285 -0.87 -5.20 11.95
CA SER A 285 -2.01 -5.73 12.72
C SER A 285 -3.38 -5.34 12.14
N GLN A 286 -3.46 -4.22 11.40
CA GLN A 286 -4.68 -3.77 10.74
C GLN A 286 -4.97 -4.57 9.47
N SER A 287 -3.96 -5.13 8.81
CA SER A 287 -4.10 -5.72 7.47
C SER A 287 -5.12 -6.86 7.42
N LEU A 288 -4.95 -7.89 8.26
CA LEU A 288 -5.89 -9.02 8.29
C LEU A 288 -7.27 -8.62 8.79
N PHE A 289 -7.34 -7.75 9.80
CA PHE A 289 -8.61 -7.24 10.31
C PHE A 289 -9.43 -6.51 9.22
N LEU A 290 -8.76 -5.68 8.43
CA LEU A 290 -9.39 -5.00 7.29
C LEU A 290 -9.79 -6.00 6.20
N MET A 291 -8.92 -6.96 5.86
CA MET A 291 -9.28 -7.96 4.85
C MET A 291 -10.48 -8.81 5.29
N ASP A 292 -10.55 -9.23 6.55
CA ASP A 292 -11.69 -9.97 7.13
C ASP A 292 -12.99 -9.16 6.97
N ALA A 293 -12.97 -7.88 7.36
CA ALA A 293 -14.14 -7.00 7.25
C ALA A 293 -14.58 -6.77 5.79
N LEU A 294 -13.61 -6.58 4.88
CA LEU A 294 -13.88 -6.33 3.47
C LEU A 294 -14.36 -7.61 2.73
N LEU A 295 -13.83 -8.78 3.07
CA LEU A 295 -14.32 -10.07 2.56
C LEU A 295 -15.75 -10.31 3.03
N PHE A 296 -16.04 -10.07 4.31
CA PHE A 296 -17.40 -10.15 4.85
C PHE A 296 -18.36 -9.20 4.12
N HIS A 297 -17.92 -7.98 3.77
CA HIS A 297 -18.71 -7.03 2.98
C HIS A 297 -19.00 -7.56 1.57
N TYR A 298 -18.00 -8.11 0.86
CA TYR A 298 -18.20 -8.76 -0.44
C TYR A 298 -19.22 -9.91 -0.36
N GLU A 299 -19.09 -10.79 0.64
CA GLU A 299 -19.97 -11.95 0.82
C GLU A 299 -21.40 -11.52 1.15
N SER A 300 -21.55 -10.53 2.03
CA SER A 300 -22.85 -9.95 2.38
C SER A 300 -23.52 -9.31 1.16
N ALA A 301 -22.78 -8.53 0.38
CA ALA A 301 -23.27 -7.92 -0.85
C ALA A 301 -23.64 -8.98 -1.89
N LYS A 302 -22.87 -10.07 -2.00
CA LYS A 302 -23.19 -11.21 -2.87
C LYS A 302 -24.55 -11.81 -2.51
N VAL A 303 -24.81 -12.03 -1.22
CA VAL A 303 -26.09 -12.57 -0.75
C VAL A 303 -27.24 -11.60 -1.07
N GLN A 304 -27.06 -10.31 -0.83
CA GLN A 304 -28.07 -9.27 -1.10
C GLN A 304 -28.42 -9.17 -2.59
N HIS A 305 -27.43 -9.19 -3.47
CA HIS A 305 -27.62 -9.09 -4.92
C HIS A 305 -28.01 -10.41 -5.60
N SER A 306 -28.06 -11.53 -4.86
CA SER A 306 -28.50 -12.84 -5.37
C SER A 306 -29.98 -13.14 -5.08
N GLN A 307 -30.67 -12.32 -4.28
CA GLN A 307 -32.07 -12.58 -3.94
C GLN A 307 -32.99 -12.31 -5.14
N PRO A 308 -34.07 -13.08 -5.34
CA PRO A 308 -34.96 -12.94 -6.50
C PRO A 308 -35.56 -11.54 -6.73
N GLY A 309 -35.70 -10.73 -5.67
CA GLY A 309 -36.24 -9.36 -5.75
C GLY A 309 -35.20 -8.25 -5.95
N SER A 310 -33.91 -8.56 -5.80
CA SER A 310 -32.79 -7.62 -5.88
C SER A 310 -31.65 -8.13 -6.77
N MET A 311 -31.96 -9.11 -7.63
CA MET A 311 -31.00 -9.76 -8.51
C MET A 311 -30.35 -8.74 -9.45
N ASP A 312 -29.04 -8.56 -9.30
CA ASP A 312 -28.25 -7.66 -10.14
C ASP A 312 -27.03 -8.42 -10.66
N THR A 313 -27.19 -9.08 -11.82
CA THR A 313 -26.17 -9.95 -12.40
C THR A 313 -24.85 -9.22 -12.65
N ARG A 314 -24.91 -7.92 -13.00
CA ARG A 314 -23.71 -7.11 -13.22
C ARG A 314 -22.97 -6.89 -11.91
N MET A 315 -23.70 -6.48 -10.87
CA MET A 315 -23.12 -6.26 -9.54
C MET A 315 -22.55 -7.56 -8.97
N LEU A 316 -23.27 -8.69 -9.12
CA LEU A 316 -22.76 -9.99 -8.71
C LEU A 316 -21.45 -10.36 -9.40
N HIS A 317 -21.37 -10.17 -10.71
CA HIS A 317 -20.14 -10.42 -11.45
C HIS A 317 -18.98 -9.54 -10.94
N ALA A 318 -19.23 -8.23 -10.77
CA ALA A 318 -18.24 -7.29 -10.24
C ALA A 318 -17.76 -7.68 -8.83
N ILE A 319 -18.70 -8.02 -7.93
CA ILE A 319 -18.43 -8.53 -6.57
C ILE A 319 -17.53 -9.76 -6.64
N GLU A 320 -17.84 -10.73 -7.52
CA GLU A 320 -17.03 -11.93 -7.67
C GLU A 320 -15.61 -11.66 -8.17
N MET A 321 -15.43 -10.69 -9.07
CA MET A 321 -14.10 -10.33 -9.57
C MET A 321 -13.25 -9.67 -8.48
N GLY A 322 -13.84 -8.73 -7.73
CA GLY A 322 -13.15 -8.06 -6.64
C GLY A 322 -12.81 -9.01 -5.47
N TRP A 323 -13.78 -9.83 -5.08
CA TRP A 323 -13.61 -10.85 -4.03
C TRP A 323 -12.50 -11.83 -4.40
N PHE A 324 -12.46 -12.33 -5.64
CA PHE A 324 -11.43 -13.29 -6.08
C PHE A 324 -10.00 -12.75 -5.91
N VAL A 325 -9.77 -11.46 -6.18
CA VAL A 325 -8.46 -10.85 -5.96
C VAL A 325 -8.16 -10.68 -4.47
N LEU A 326 -9.13 -10.22 -3.68
CA LEU A 326 -8.93 -10.02 -2.26
C LEU A 326 -8.64 -11.35 -1.55
N ASP A 327 -9.43 -12.39 -1.85
CA ASP A 327 -9.26 -13.76 -1.34
C ASP A 327 -7.90 -14.33 -1.72
N LYS A 328 -7.47 -14.19 -2.98
CA LYS A 328 -6.12 -14.60 -3.41
C LYS A 328 -5.04 -13.99 -2.50
N TYR A 329 -5.08 -12.68 -2.26
CA TYR A 329 -4.06 -12.02 -1.44
C TYR A 329 -4.20 -12.36 0.04
N TYR A 330 -5.42 -12.62 0.51
CA TYR A 330 -5.68 -13.15 1.84
C TYR A 330 -5.00 -14.51 2.03
N THR A 331 -5.18 -15.46 1.11
CA THR A 331 -4.49 -16.76 1.15
C THR A 331 -2.97 -16.62 1.17
N MET A 332 -2.40 -15.64 0.46
CA MET A 332 -0.95 -15.40 0.47
C MET A 332 -0.42 -14.91 1.85
N THR A 333 -1.29 -14.50 2.78
CA THR A 333 -0.89 -14.16 4.14
C THR A 333 -0.60 -15.38 5.00
N GLU A 334 -1.15 -16.55 4.66
CA GLU A 334 -0.91 -17.81 5.38
C GLU A 334 0.57 -18.21 5.35
N ASP A 335 1.26 -17.90 4.25
CA ASP A 335 2.70 -18.13 4.09
C ASP A 335 3.57 -17.17 4.90
N VAL A 336 3.01 -16.08 5.46
CA VAL A 336 3.73 -14.97 6.12
C VAL A 336 3.28 -14.86 7.59
N PRO A 337 3.96 -15.53 8.53
CA PRO A 337 3.49 -15.65 9.93
C PRO A 337 3.35 -14.34 10.69
N VAL A 338 4.03 -13.28 10.23
CA VAL A 338 4.00 -11.94 10.85
C VAL A 338 2.58 -11.37 10.92
N TYR A 339 1.71 -11.65 9.94
CA TYR A 339 0.33 -11.17 9.97
C TYR A 339 -0.47 -11.77 11.14
N ALA A 340 -0.42 -13.09 11.30
CA ALA A 340 -1.08 -13.78 12.41
C ALA A 340 -0.46 -13.38 13.76
N ALA A 341 0.88 -13.27 13.82
CA ALA A 341 1.57 -12.82 15.01
C ALA A 341 1.12 -11.41 15.44
N ALA A 342 0.91 -10.49 14.50
CA ALA A 342 0.45 -9.14 14.80
C ALA A 342 -0.95 -9.10 15.42
N LEU A 343 -1.88 -9.96 14.97
CA LEU A 343 -3.20 -10.10 15.59
C LEU A 343 -3.11 -10.68 17.01
N LEU A 344 -2.26 -11.69 17.20
CA LEU A 344 -2.05 -12.34 18.49
C LEU A 344 -1.39 -11.41 19.52
N LEU A 345 -0.48 -10.54 19.07
CA LEU A 345 0.22 -9.56 19.89
C LEU A 345 -0.63 -8.32 20.19
N ASP A 346 -1.77 -8.15 19.52
CA ASP A 346 -2.71 -7.07 19.83
C ASP A 346 -3.46 -7.38 21.15
N PRO A 347 -3.28 -6.58 22.22
CA PRO A 347 -3.90 -6.82 23.52
C PRO A 347 -5.43 -6.84 23.46
N SER A 348 -6.05 -6.13 22.50
CA SER A 348 -7.50 -6.05 22.31
C SER A 348 -8.11 -7.23 21.55
N LYS A 349 -7.27 -8.08 20.95
CA LYS A 349 -7.70 -9.20 20.10
C LYS A 349 -7.23 -10.54 20.66
N ARG A 350 -5.90 -10.69 20.81
CA ARG A 350 -5.24 -11.93 21.25
C ARG A 350 -5.75 -13.16 20.48
N LEU A 351 -5.69 -14.35 21.09
CA LEU A 351 -6.20 -15.57 20.47
C LEU A 351 -7.73 -15.56 20.27
N ALA A 352 -8.45 -14.80 21.10
CA ALA A 352 -9.92 -14.74 21.05
C ALA A 352 -10.44 -14.27 19.68
N TYR A 353 -9.77 -13.31 19.05
CA TYR A 353 -10.13 -12.83 17.71
C TYR A 353 -10.11 -13.95 16.66
N ILE A 354 -9.02 -14.73 16.63
CA ILE A 354 -8.87 -15.85 15.69
C ILE A 354 -9.93 -16.91 15.97
N GLN A 355 -10.17 -17.24 17.25
CA GLN A 355 -11.16 -18.24 17.63
C GLN A 355 -12.59 -17.85 17.26
N GLN A 356 -12.91 -16.55 17.30
CA GLN A 356 -14.23 -16.03 16.99
C GLN A 356 -14.47 -15.90 15.48
N ASN A 357 -13.48 -15.42 14.72
CA ASN A 357 -13.68 -14.99 13.33
C ASN A 357 -13.15 -15.99 12.30
N TRP A 358 -12.24 -16.89 12.66
CA TRP A 358 -11.60 -17.81 11.71
C TRP A 358 -12.06 -19.27 11.88
N PRO A 359 -12.05 -20.08 10.81
CA PRO A 359 -12.26 -21.52 10.89
C PRO A 359 -11.27 -22.21 11.84
N ARG A 360 -11.75 -23.22 12.59
CA ARG A 360 -10.92 -23.95 13.57
C ARG A 360 -9.67 -24.58 12.99
N ASP A 361 -9.75 -25.05 11.74
CA ASP A 361 -8.64 -25.72 11.07
C ASP A 361 -7.46 -24.77 10.80
N TRP A 362 -7.68 -23.45 10.83
CA TRP A 362 -6.64 -22.43 10.59
C TRP A 362 -5.93 -22.01 11.88
N HIS A 363 -6.51 -22.27 13.05
CA HIS A 363 -6.02 -21.76 14.33
C HIS A 363 -4.60 -22.26 14.63
N GLU A 364 -4.37 -23.57 14.53
CA GLU A 364 -3.08 -24.16 14.91
C GLU A 364 -1.93 -23.66 14.01
N ALA A 365 -2.16 -23.56 12.70
CA ALA A 365 -1.14 -23.08 11.77
C ALA A 365 -0.73 -21.62 12.07
N ALA A 366 -1.71 -20.75 12.34
CA ALA A 366 -1.47 -19.35 12.68
C ALA A 366 -0.70 -19.19 13.99
N ILE A 367 -1.08 -19.95 15.03
CA ILE A 367 -0.41 -19.93 16.34
C ILE A 367 1.00 -20.50 16.23
N ALA A 368 1.17 -21.62 15.51
CA ALA A 368 2.47 -22.25 15.30
C ALA A 368 3.45 -21.30 14.58
N GLY A 369 2.98 -20.55 13.59
CA GLY A 369 3.78 -19.53 12.91
C GLY A 369 4.27 -18.41 13.84
N ALA A 370 3.41 -17.92 14.74
CA ALA A 370 3.81 -16.91 15.73
C ALA A 370 4.77 -17.48 16.80
N ARG A 371 4.54 -18.72 17.24
CA ARG A 371 5.43 -19.44 18.16
C ARG A 371 6.82 -19.66 17.56
N ASP A 372 6.90 -20.00 16.27
CA ASP A 372 8.17 -20.18 15.56
C ASP A 372 9.00 -18.89 15.60
N ILE A 373 8.40 -17.73 15.30
CA ILE A 373 9.06 -16.42 15.41
C ILE A 373 9.55 -16.19 16.84
N TRP A 374 8.68 -16.39 17.83
CA TRP A 374 9.03 -16.19 19.24
C TRP A 374 10.21 -17.05 19.69
N MET A 375 10.16 -18.36 19.44
CA MET A 375 11.18 -19.32 19.87
C MET A 375 12.52 -19.09 19.18
N THR A 376 12.50 -18.75 17.89
CA THR A 376 13.72 -18.61 17.08
C THR A 376 14.42 -17.26 17.26
N GLU A 377 13.65 -16.17 17.39
CA GLU A 377 14.21 -14.81 17.34
C GLU A 377 14.22 -14.09 18.70
N TYR A 378 13.29 -14.38 19.62
CA TYR A 378 13.06 -13.53 20.81
C TYR A 378 13.25 -14.23 22.15
N GLN A 379 12.87 -15.50 22.27
CA GLN A 379 12.89 -16.24 23.55
C GLN A 379 14.29 -16.31 24.17
N GLY A 380 15.33 -16.41 23.35
CA GLY A 380 16.72 -16.49 23.79
C GLY A 380 17.39 -15.14 24.09
N LEU A 381 16.73 -14.01 23.83
CA LEU A 381 17.36 -12.69 23.96
C LEU A 381 17.74 -12.39 25.41
N ALA A 382 18.92 -11.79 25.60
CA ALA A 382 19.36 -11.32 26.90
C ALA A 382 18.47 -10.15 27.33
N ILE A 383 17.91 -10.23 28.54
CA ILE A 383 17.15 -9.13 29.12
C ILE A 383 18.15 -8.04 29.50
N SER A 384 18.10 -6.91 28.80
CA SER A 384 18.93 -5.76 29.14
C SER A 384 18.50 -5.24 30.52
N LYS A 385 19.43 -5.24 31.48
CA LYS A 385 19.26 -4.63 32.80
C LYS A 385 19.65 -3.14 32.80
N GLU A 386 19.82 -2.52 31.64
CA GLU A 386 20.10 -1.08 31.60
C GLU A 386 18.97 -0.33 32.31
N PRO A 387 19.28 0.53 33.30
CA PRO A 387 18.29 1.43 33.85
C PRO A 387 17.94 2.39 32.73
N GLU A 388 16.81 2.16 32.06
CA GLU A 388 16.29 3.13 31.11
C GLU A 388 16.23 4.49 31.81
N ARG A 389 16.83 5.50 31.17
CA ARG A 389 16.84 6.87 31.66
C ARG A 389 15.40 7.29 31.88
N ARG A 390 14.94 7.23 33.13
CA ARG A 390 13.74 7.95 33.52
C ARG A 390 13.95 9.40 33.08
N PRO A 391 12.98 10.05 32.45
CA PRO A 391 12.94 11.50 32.47
C PRO A 391 13.18 11.92 33.92
N ALA A 392 14.09 12.86 34.16
CA ALA A 392 14.33 13.36 35.50
C ALA A 392 12.96 13.67 36.12
N PRO A 393 12.64 13.14 37.31
CA PRO A 393 11.37 13.44 37.94
C PRO A 393 11.27 14.96 38.00
N LEU A 394 10.22 15.52 37.39
CA LEU A 394 9.83 16.91 37.62
C LEU A 394 9.94 17.16 39.13
N PRO A 395 10.55 18.27 39.58
CA PRO A 395 10.75 18.52 41.01
C PRO A 395 9.41 18.35 41.73
N SER A 396 9.29 17.23 42.44
CA SER A 396 8.08 16.83 43.15
C SER A 396 7.79 17.90 44.19
N LYS A 397 6.54 18.38 44.22
CA LYS A 397 6.03 19.15 45.35
C LYS A 397 6.20 18.26 46.59
N LYS A 398 6.97 18.74 47.58
CA LYS A 398 7.28 18.07 48.85
C LYS A 398 6.16 17.10 49.26
N ASP A 399 6.49 15.81 49.26
CA ASP A 399 5.59 14.73 49.64
C ASP A 399 5.03 14.99 51.06
N GLY A 400 3.74 15.33 51.13
CA GLY A 400 3.01 15.49 52.39
C GLY A 400 2.54 14.16 52.97
N GLN A 401 2.03 14.13 54.20
CA GLN A 401 1.54 12.92 54.88
C GLN A 401 0.52 12.10 54.04
N LEU A 402 -0.21 12.75 53.14
CA LEU A 402 -1.16 12.12 52.22
C LEU A 402 -0.52 11.13 51.24
N SER A 403 0.71 11.38 50.77
CA SER A 403 1.40 10.45 49.86
C SER A 403 1.87 9.17 50.59
N PHE A 404 2.25 9.30 51.86
CA PHE A 404 2.53 8.14 52.73
C PHE A 404 1.26 7.33 53.01
N LEU A 405 0.14 8.00 53.25
CA LEU A 405 -1.15 7.32 53.43
C LEU A 405 -1.54 6.58 52.15
N PHE A 406 -1.51 7.21 50.96
CA PHE A 406 -1.77 6.52 49.69
C PHE A 406 -0.89 5.28 49.49
N ARG A 407 0.41 5.38 49.76
CA ARG A 407 1.36 4.26 49.67
C ARG A 407 1.11 3.14 50.69
N SER A 408 0.46 3.46 51.81
CA SER A 408 0.13 2.49 52.88
C SER A 408 -1.14 1.68 52.58
N ILE A 409 -2.06 2.23 51.78
CA ILE A 409 -3.29 1.55 51.32
C ILE A 409 -3.13 0.98 49.90
N GLU A 410 -2.01 1.27 49.24
CA GLU A 410 -1.69 0.75 47.92
C GLU A 410 -1.61 -0.78 47.95
N VAL A 411 -2.53 -1.42 47.24
CA VAL A 411 -2.57 -2.87 47.09
C VAL A 411 -1.38 -3.29 46.22
N LYS A 412 -0.28 -3.69 46.86
CA LYS A 412 0.86 -4.29 46.19
C LYS A 412 0.46 -5.66 45.65
N GLN A 413 0.01 -5.71 44.40
CA GLN A 413 0.00 -6.97 43.68
C GLN A 413 1.44 -7.49 43.62
N LYS A 414 1.64 -8.71 44.10
CA LYS A 414 2.94 -9.39 44.10
C LYS A 414 3.44 -9.38 42.66
N ALA A 415 4.65 -8.87 42.43
CA ALA A 415 5.29 -8.85 41.12
C ALA A 415 5.11 -10.25 40.48
N ILE A 416 4.39 -10.26 39.36
CA ILE A 416 4.09 -11.47 38.61
C ILE A 416 5.42 -12.12 38.23
N SER A 417 5.52 -13.43 38.42
CA SER A 417 6.73 -14.20 38.13
C SER A 417 7.25 -13.92 36.73
N THR A 418 8.56 -14.04 36.54
CA THR A 418 9.27 -14.03 35.24
C THR A 418 8.79 -15.11 34.25
N ASP A 419 7.83 -15.95 34.64
CA ASP A 419 7.12 -16.92 33.79
C ASP A 419 6.01 -16.26 32.94
N SER A 420 5.73 -14.97 33.18
CA SER A 420 4.76 -14.18 32.41
C SER A 420 5.27 -13.67 31.07
N ASP A 421 6.59 -13.61 30.84
CA ASP A 421 7.20 -13.22 29.56
C ASP A 421 7.20 -14.39 28.57
N ASN A 422 6.01 -14.95 28.34
CA ASN A 422 5.76 -16.08 27.47
C ASN A 422 4.59 -15.73 26.54
N LEU A 423 4.82 -15.89 25.23
CA LEU A 423 3.82 -15.69 24.19
C LEU A 423 2.53 -16.47 24.49
N ASP A 424 2.63 -17.75 24.88
CA ASP A 424 1.46 -18.59 25.14
C ASP A 424 0.61 -18.08 26.30
N SER A 425 1.26 -17.59 27.37
CA SER A 425 0.53 -17.01 28.50
C SER A 425 -0.22 -15.73 28.08
N PHE A 426 0.42 -14.89 27.26
CA PHE A 426 -0.18 -13.65 26.78
C PHE A 426 -1.35 -13.87 25.83
N ILE A 427 -1.20 -14.72 24.80
CA ILE A 427 -2.23 -14.87 23.76
C ILE A 427 -3.50 -15.56 24.28
N ASN A 428 -3.38 -16.43 25.29
CA ASN A 428 -4.51 -17.14 25.89
C ASN A 428 -5.24 -16.31 26.97
N ALA A 429 -4.67 -15.18 27.38
CA ALA A 429 -5.33 -14.30 28.32
C ALA A 429 -6.50 -13.53 27.66
N LEU A 430 -7.48 -13.12 28.47
CA LEU A 430 -8.65 -12.38 27.98
C LEU A 430 -8.25 -11.08 27.27
N PRO A 431 -8.90 -10.69 26.15
CA PRO A 431 -8.66 -9.41 25.51
C PRO A 431 -8.85 -8.23 26.47
N LEU A 432 -8.03 -7.19 26.27
CA LEU A 432 -8.02 -5.97 27.09
C LEU A 432 -8.62 -4.80 26.29
N GLU A 433 -9.42 -3.98 26.95
CA GLU A 433 -9.77 -2.68 26.41
C GLU A 433 -8.56 -1.75 26.52
N ILE A 434 -8.07 -1.27 25.36
CA ILE A 434 -6.94 -0.35 25.26
C ILE A 434 -7.43 1.02 24.79
N ASP A 435 -6.86 2.06 25.38
CA ASP A 435 -7.13 3.48 25.10
C ASP A 435 -6.23 4.06 23.99
N CYS A 436 -5.34 3.22 23.43
CA CYS A 436 -4.31 3.60 22.48
C CYS A 436 -4.08 2.48 21.47
N THR A 437 -3.16 2.69 20.52
CA THR A 437 -2.80 1.65 19.56
C THR A 437 -2.02 0.50 20.23
N PRO A 438 -2.06 -0.73 19.69
CA PRO A 438 -1.30 -1.86 20.22
C PRO A 438 0.20 -1.55 20.37
N LEU A 439 0.79 -0.85 19.40
CA LEU A 439 2.21 -0.45 19.43
C LEU A 439 2.51 0.51 20.58
N GLU A 440 1.67 1.52 20.80
CA GLU A 440 1.81 2.45 21.93
C GLU A 440 1.66 1.74 23.27
N TRP A 441 0.71 0.80 23.37
CA TRP A 441 0.52 -0.01 24.57
C TRP A 441 1.79 -0.80 24.93
N TRP A 442 2.39 -1.49 23.95
CA TRP A 442 3.65 -2.22 24.14
C TRP A 442 4.85 -1.33 24.42
N SER A 443 4.80 -0.08 24.00
CA SER A 443 5.86 0.92 24.24
C SER A 443 5.83 1.49 25.65
N ARG A 444 4.74 1.29 26.42
CA ARG A 444 4.63 1.75 27.82
C ARG A 444 5.65 1.03 28.71
N LEU A 445 6.29 1.79 29.60
CA LEU A 445 7.33 1.28 30.52
C LEU A 445 6.85 0.10 31.37
N GLU A 446 5.59 0.13 31.82
CA GLU A 446 4.99 -0.94 32.61
C GLU A 446 4.94 -2.26 31.83
N GLN A 447 4.55 -2.21 30.56
CA GLN A 447 4.45 -3.39 29.71
C GLN A 447 5.83 -3.93 29.33
N ARG A 448 6.79 -3.05 29.07
CA ARG A 448 8.19 -3.43 28.81
C ARG A 448 8.87 -4.05 30.03
N ALA A 449 8.50 -3.60 31.23
CA ALA A 449 8.99 -4.19 32.48
C ALA A 449 8.34 -5.55 32.77
N GLN A 450 7.05 -5.71 32.47
CA GLN A 450 6.33 -6.97 32.65
C GLN A 450 6.72 -8.03 31.62
N TYR A 451 6.97 -7.61 30.38
CA TYR A 451 7.19 -8.48 29.22
C TYR A 451 8.48 -8.08 28.47
N PRO A 452 9.67 -8.26 29.06
CA PRO A 452 10.92 -7.70 28.52
C PRO A 452 11.28 -8.23 27.13
N ARG A 453 11.02 -9.51 26.81
CA ARG A 453 11.28 -10.06 25.47
C ARG A 453 10.07 -9.97 24.57
N LEU A 454 8.87 -10.22 25.10
CA LEU A 454 7.65 -10.20 24.30
C LEU A 454 7.31 -8.79 23.82
N SER A 455 7.57 -7.75 24.63
CA SER A 455 7.43 -6.36 24.18
C SER A 455 8.38 -6.02 23.03
N ARG A 456 9.58 -6.60 22.98
CA ARG A 456 10.50 -6.42 21.84
C ARG A 456 9.92 -7.03 20.57
N MET A 457 9.45 -8.27 20.63
CA MET A 457 8.76 -8.92 19.51
C MET A 457 7.56 -8.11 19.03
N ALA A 458 6.74 -7.64 19.98
CA ALA A 458 5.56 -6.86 19.68
C ALA A 458 5.90 -5.52 19.01
N ILE A 459 6.88 -4.78 19.52
CA ILE A 459 7.31 -3.51 18.93
C ILE A 459 7.88 -3.74 17.53
N ASP A 460 8.72 -4.75 17.34
CA ASP A 460 9.36 -5.03 16.04
C ASP A 460 8.32 -5.43 14.98
N ILE A 461 7.30 -6.20 15.35
CA ILE A 461 6.22 -6.60 14.43
C ILE A 461 5.19 -5.50 14.21
N LEU A 462 4.69 -4.87 15.28
CA LEU A 462 3.61 -3.89 15.20
C LEU A 462 4.05 -2.55 14.63
N SER A 463 5.35 -2.25 14.62
CA SER A 463 5.92 -1.07 13.95
C SER A 463 6.03 -1.23 12.43
N ILE A 464 5.78 -2.42 11.89
CA ILE A 464 5.71 -2.62 10.44
C ILE A 464 4.45 -1.91 9.91
N PRO A 465 4.57 -0.94 9.00
CA PRO A 465 3.41 -0.26 8.43
C PRO A 465 2.61 -1.22 7.53
N SER A 466 1.28 -1.12 7.56
CA SER A 466 0.43 -1.90 6.65
C SER A 466 0.39 -1.30 5.24
N GLU A 467 0.74 -0.02 5.09
CA GLU A 467 0.63 0.74 3.85
C GLU A 467 1.92 1.50 3.46
N SER A 468 2.11 1.74 2.16
CA SER A 468 3.23 2.50 1.59
C SER A 468 3.02 4.02 1.57
N ALA A 469 1.92 4.54 2.13
CA ALA A 469 1.54 5.95 2.05
C ALA A 469 2.59 6.89 2.67
N GLU A 470 3.21 6.52 3.79
CA GLU A 470 4.28 7.32 4.42
C GLU A 470 5.55 7.42 3.54
N PRO A 471 6.13 6.29 3.05
CA PRO A 471 7.18 6.34 2.03
C PRO A 471 6.80 7.15 0.77
N GLU A 472 5.58 6.99 0.26
CA GLU A 472 5.11 7.73 -0.92
C GLU A 472 4.98 9.23 -0.67
N ARG A 473 4.55 9.63 0.54
CA ARG A 473 4.55 11.03 0.98
C ARG A 473 5.97 11.59 1.05
N ALA A 474 6.92 10.83 1.57
CA ALA A 474 8.33 11.22 1.59
C ALA A 474 8.90 11.36 0.16
N PHE A 475 8.61 10.43 -0.76
CA PHE A 475 9.03 10.54 -2.16
C PHE A 475 8.38 11.72 -2.89
N SER A 476 7.11 12.01 -2.59
CA SER A 476 6.40 13.17 -3.13
C SER A 476 6.96 14.49 -2.56
N GLY A 477 7.36 14.50 -1.29
CA GLY A 477 8.14 15.57 -0.66
C GLY A 477 9.47 15.79 -1.38
N ALA A 478 10.25 14.72 -1.52
CA ALA A 478 11.55 14.72 -2.18
C ALA A 478 11.46 15.22 -3.63
N ARG A 479 10.41 14.84 -4.38
CA ARG A 479 10.17 15.35 -5.75
C ARG A 479 9.91 16.86 -5.78
N ARG A 480 9.24 17.42 -4.77
CA ARG A 480 9.04 18.87 -4.65
C ARG A 480 10.34 19.57 -4.27
N THR A 481 11.12 18.99 -3.37
CA THR A 481 12.43 19.49 -2.93
C THR A 481 13.45 19.49 -4.08
N ALA A 482 13.47 18.43 -4.88
CA ALA A 482 14.23 18.29 -6.12
C ALA A 482 13.42 18.75 -7.33
N SER A 483 12.85 19.96 -7.27
CA SER A 483 12.13 20.56 -8.40
C SER A 483 13.03 20.66 -9.65
N TRP A 484 12.41 20.76 -10.82
CA TRP A 484 13.13 20.89 -12.10
C TRP A 484 14.10 22.08 -12.17
N ASP A 485 13.90 23.10 -11.33
CA ASP A 485 14.79 24.27 -11.23
C ASP A 485 15.97 24.07 -10.26
N ARG A 486 15.97 22.98 -9.47
CA ARG A 486 16.97 22.66 -8.43
C ARG A 486 17.82 21.42 -8.80
N LEU A 487 18.28 21.34 -10.05
CA LEU A 487 18.98 20.17 -10.61
C LEU A 487 20.36 19.83 -10.00
N ARG A 488 20.86 20.62 -9.04
CA ARG A 488 22.19 20.42 -8.42
C ARG A 488 22.14 19.85 -6.99
N ILE A 489 20.96 19.51 -6.46
CA ILE A 489 20.88 18.84 -5.16
C ILE A 489 21.35 17.38 -5.28
N THR A 490 22.30 16.98 -4.44
CA THR A 490 22.78 15.60 -4.40
C THR A 490 21.79 14.72 -3.63
N CYS A 491 21.75 13.41 -3.91
CA CYS A 491 20.89 12.47 -3.17
C CYS A 491 21.12 12.53 -1.65
N LYS A 492 22.40 12.68 -1.23
CA LYS A 492 22.77 12.82 0.18
C LYS A 492 22.19 14.08 0.84
N ASN A 493 22.13 15.20 0.10
CA ASN A 493 21.54 16.43 0.63
C ASN A 493 20.01 16.37 0.62
N LEU A 494 19.42 15.72 -0.38
CA LEU A 494 17.98 15.48 -0.43
C LEU A 494 17.51 14.63 0.76
N GLU A 495 18.21 13.53 1.04
CA GLU A 495 17.96 12.68 2.22
C GLU A 495 18.02 13.49 3.52
N LYS A 496 19.07 14.31 3.72
CA LYS A 496 19.19 15.16 4.89
C LYS A 496 18.01 16.13 5.05
N VAL A 497 17.58 16.77 3.96
CA VAL A 497 16.46 17.73 3.98
C VAL A 497 15.16 17.04 4.36
N GLU A 498 14.87 15.88 3.76
CA GLU A 498 13.65 15.12 4.07
C GLU A 498 13.66 14.60 5.51
N CYS A 499 14.80 14.08 6.00
CA CYS A 499 14.95 13.63 7.40
C CYS A 499 14.79 14.76 8.41
N ILE A 500 15.48 15.89 8.21
CA ILE A 500 15.37 17.07 9.10
C ILE A 500 13.93 17.61 9.07
N GLY A 501 13.33 17.71 7.89
CA GLY A 501 11.94 18.13 7.75
C GLY A 501 10.98 17.21 8.49
N ASN A 502 11.23 15.89 8.47
CA ASN A 502 10.45 14.92 9.21
C ASN A 502 10.62 15.08 10.73
N TRP A 503 11.85 15.15 11.21
CA TRP A 503 12.14 15.30 12.64
C TRP A 503 11.59 16.61 13.22
N LEU A 504 11.60 17.70 12.45
CA LEU A 504 10.95 18.96 12.84
C LEU A 504 9.43 18.81 12.96
N ARG A 505 8.78 18.14 12.00
CA ARG A 505 7.32 17.91 12.01
C ARG A 505 6.88 17.01 13.16
N GLU A 506 7.68 16.00 13.49
CA GLU A 506 7.43 15.08 14.60
C GLU A 506 7.93 15.64 15.95
N GLY A 507 8.47 16.87 15.97
CA GLY A 507 8.93 17.52 17.20
C GLY A 507 10.15 16.87 17.86
N LEU A 508 10.87 16.01 17.14
CA LEU A 508 12.09 15.37 17.61
C LEU A 508 13.27 16.36 17.69
N ILE A 509 13.17 17.43 16.91
CA ILE A 509 14.10 18.57 16.92
C ILE A 509 13.32 19.87 16.83
N VAL A 510 13.86 20.94 17.40
CA VAL A 510 13.27 22.29 17.36
C VAL A 510 14.28 23.32 16.84
N PRO A 511 13.85 24.37 16.13
CA PRO A 511 14.73 25.48 15.77
C PRO A 511 15.10 26.26 17.03
N SER A 512 16.40 26.50 17.25
CA SER A 512 16.90 27.37 18.30
C SER A 512 16.47 28.81 18.06
N GLY A 513 16.02 29.48 19.12
CA GLY A 513 15.77 30.92 19.15
C GLY A 513 17.04 31.76 19.29
N GLU A 514 18.17 31.15 19.64
CA GLU A 514 19.43 31.88 19.85
C GLU A 514 20.17 32.14 18.53
N GLY A 515 20.57 33.39 18.31
CA GLY A 515 21.45 33.79 17.20
C GLY A 515 20.78 33.95 15.83
N GLY A 516 19.45 33.84 15.71
CA GLY A 516 18.69 34.19 14.50
C GLY A 516 18.94 33.30 13.27
N LEU A 517 19.70 32.22 13.40
CA LEU A 517 20.10 31.33 12.29
C LEU A 517 19.34 29.98 12.25
N GLY A 518 18.47 29.70 13.22
CA GLY A 518 17.62 28.51 13.21
C GLY A 518 18.38 27.19 13.36
N LEU A 519 19.48 27.18 14.13
CA LEU A 519 20.25 25.96 14.42
C LEU A 519 19.37 24.95 15.16
N VAL A 520 19.48 23.67 14.79
CA VAL A 520 18.61 22.60 15.27
C VAL A 520 19.04 22.11 16.65
N CYS A 521 18.14 22.14 17.64
CA CYS A 521 18.38 21.70 19.02
C CYS A 521 17.45 20.56 19.44
N ASN A 522 17.87 19.83 20.49
CA ASN A 522 17.09 18.75 21.11
C ASN A 522 16.00 19.37 22.02
N PRO A 523 14.72 18.97 21.95
CA PRO A 523 13.65 19.58 22.75
C PRO A 523 13.87 19.51 24.27
N LEU A 524 14.69 18.56 24.74
CA LEU A 524 14.95 18.32 26.16
C LEU A 524 16.04 19.20 26.77
N THR A 525 16.72 20.04 25.96
CA THR A 525 17.63 21.08 26.45
C THR A 525 16.94 22.43 26.37
N GLY A 526 15.80 22.57 27.03
CA GLY A 526 15.39 23.88 27.51
C GLY A 526 16.25 24.16 28.73
N ASP A 527 17.38 24.83 28.54
CA ASP A 527 18.22 25.23 29.67
C ASP A 527 17.49 26.37 30.40
N ASP A 528 17.07 26.05 31.62
CA ASP A 528 16.54 27.01 32.58
C ASP A 528 17.55 28.14 32.73
N GLY A 529 17.12 29.38 32.49
CA GLY A 529 17.96 30.55 32.65
C GLY A 529 18.58 30.60 34.04
N ALA A 530 19.86 30.25 34.13
CA ALA A 530 20.66 30.51 35.32
C ALA A 530 20.91 32.02 35.42
N PRO A 531 20.59 32.68 36.55
CA PRO A 531 20.90 34.09 36.73
C PRO A 531 22.42 34.27 36.79
N MET A 532 22.94 35.23 36.02
CA MET A 532 24.35 35.64 36.10
C MET A 532 24.70 36.05 37.53
N ASP A 533 25.59 35.28 38.13
CA ASP A 533 26.29 35.66 39.36
C ASP A 533 27.30 36.76 38.99
N VAL A 534 26.97 38.00 39.32
CA VAL A 534 27.84 39.16 39.14
C VAL A 534 28.79 39.19 40.34
N GLY A 535 29.86 38.39 40.24
CA GLY A 535 31.00 38.47 41.14
C GLY A 535 31.78 39.77 40.91
N LEU A 536 31.60 40.72 41.81
CA LEU A 536 32.53 41.83 42.07
C LEU A 536 33.88 41.27 42.58
N GLN A 537 34.98 41.70 41.97
CA GLN A 537 36.33 41.94 42.53
C GLN A 537 37.25 42.27 41.35
N ASP A 538 37.61 43.54 41.13
CA ASP A 538 38.74 44.29 41.73
C ASP A 538 39.80 44.51 40.64
N ASP A 539 39.72 45.68 39.99
CA ASP A 539 40.79 46.69 39.92
C ASP A 539 40.20 48.03 39.43
#